data_AF-A0A929FPT8-F1
#
_entry.id   AF-A0A929FPT8-F1
#
_cell.length_a   1.000
_cell.length_b   1.000
_cell.length_c   1.000
_cell.angle_alpha   90.00
_cell.angle_beta   90.00
_cell.angle_gamma   90.00
#
_symmetry.space_group_name_H-M   'P 1'
#
loop_
_entity.id
_entity.type
_entity.pdbx_description
1 polymer ?
#
loop_
_entity_poly.entity_id
_entity_poly.type
_entity_poly.pdbx_seq_one_letter_code
_entity_poly.pdbx_strand_id
1 'polypeptide(L)'
;MTNLTVAERLGIEPFETAPRIELRSNWTEEDLQMVIRAAYRQVLGNDYIMKSDRLTSAESLLRQGDLTVQDFVRAIALSELYRQKFFYSSQQIRFIELNYKHLLGRAPYDESEIADHVDLYAKKGYAAEINSYIDSNEYEDNFGYNIVPYYRGFTSQLGQKTVGYNRIFQLYRGYANSDRAQTSSNLAKLTREIAQNLPSSIPVSTSVTLRREDPDRIQKLVAAAVQRTKSTAPSYTRIDPTLERQCQEQAELIKKLQQQLAQLRPTAALGEAWTNKWQSYSPPTTPESSMALGTPAQNPATPGQSVSYIEWQQLAQKQTETIAALQQQIAQARSLAAIGEARLNKWRSRTFSG
;
A
#
# COMPACT_ATOMS: atom_id res chain seq x y z
N MET A 1 31.43 -6.36 -16.00
CA MET A 1 30.17 -5.62 -16.14
C MET A 1 29.07 -6.64 -16.37
N THR A 2 28.04 -6.59 -15.55
CA THR A 2 26.81 -7.37 -15.69
C THR A 2 26.07 -6.91 -16.95
N ASN A 3 25.40 -7.84 -17.64
CA ASN A 3 24.61 -7.49 -18.81
C ASN A 3 23.43 -6.62 -18.36
N LEU A 4 23.20 -5.45 -18.99
CA LEU A 4 22.15 -4.48 -18.61
C LEU A 4 20.77 -5.13 -18.46
N THR A 5 20.48 -6.14 -19.28
CA THR A 5 19.21 -6.92 -19.21
C THR A 5 19.06 -7.73 -17.93
N VAL A 6 20.18 -8.22 -17.37
CA VAL A 6 20.21 -8.94 -16.09
C VAL A 6 20.14 -7.94 -14.93
N ALA A 7 20.81 -6.79 -15.05
CA ALA A 7 20.74 -5.71 -14.08
C ALA A 7 19.31 -5.15 -13.91
N GLU A 8 18.57 -5.01 -15.01
CA GLU A 8 17.14 -4.63 -14.98
C GLU A 8 16.30 -5.68 -14.24
N ARG A 9 16.54 -6.99 -14.50
CA ARG A 9 15.81 -8.08 -13.83
C ARG A 9 16.06 -8.11 -12.32
N LEU A 10 17.24 -7.72 -11.88
CA LEU A 10 17.65 -7.67 -10.48
C LEU A 10 17.35 -6.31 -9.82
N GLY A 11 16.91 -5.31 -10.58
CA GLY A 11 16.56 -3.98 -10.07
C GLY A 11 17.77 -3.15 -9.61
N ILE A 12 18.95 -3.42 -10.19
CA ILE A 12 20.23 -2.75 -9.87
C ILE A 12 20.73 -1.81 -10.97
N GLU A 13 20.01 -1.72 -12.09
CA GLU A 13 20.36 -0.87 -13.24
C GLU A 13 20.78 0.56 -12.86
N PRO A 14 20.08 1.29 -11.96
CA PRO A 14 20.46 2.67 -11.63
C PRO A 14 21.84 2.79 -10.98
N PHE A 15 22.36 1.73 -10.37
CA PHE A 15 23.68 1.72 -9.75
C PHE A 15 24.81 1.34 -10.71
N GLU A 16 24.48 0.68 -11.82
CA GLU A 16 25.45 0.34 -12.87
C GLU A 16 25.62 1.49 -13.87
N THR A 17 24.55 2.24 -14.14
CA THR A 17 24.55 3.33 -15.12
C THR A 17 24.97 4.67 -14.52
N ALA A 18 24.70 4.91 -13.25
CA ALA A 18 25.06 6.18 -12.61
C ALA A 18 26.57 6.30 -12.34
N PRO A 19 27.18 7.46 -12.62
CA PRO A 19 28.55 7.72 -12.19
C PRO A 19 28.63 7.75 -10.66
N ARG A 20 29.79 7.36 -10.13
CA ARG A 20 30.08 7.46 -8.69
C ARG A 20 30.06 8.93 -8.28
N ILE A 21 29.39 9.22 -7.18
CA ILE A 21 29.24 10.58 -6.66
C ILE A 21 30.43 10.86 -5.74
N GLU A 22 31.30 11.76 -6.17
CA GLU A 22 32.50 12.17 -5.46
C GLU A 22 32.57 13.70 -5.34
N LEU A 23 33.08 14.19 -4.22
CA LEU A 23 33.31 15.61 -3.99
C LEU A 23 34.76 15.97 -4.39
N ARG A 24 34.93 16.63 -5.53
CA ARG A 24 36.25 17.11 -6.00
C ARG A 24 36.55 18.49 -5.44
N SER A 25 37.83 18.88 -5.37
CA SER A 25 38.28 20.14 -4.75
C SER A 25 37.69 21.43 -5.37
N ASN A 26 37.24 21.39 -6.62
CA ASN A 26 36.60 22.51 -7.33
C ASN A 26 35.08 22.30 -7.47
N TRP A 27 34.41 21.94 -6.38
CA TRP A 27 32.99 21.61 -6.36
C TRP A 27 32.09 22.83 -6.53
N THR A 28 30.97 22.66 -7.22
CA THR A 28 29.87 23.64 -7.28
C THR A 28 28.85 23.40 -6.17
N GLU A 29 28.03 24.38 -5.83
CA GLU A 29 26.98 24.21 -4.82
C GLU A 29 25.97 23.13 -5.24
N GLU A 30 25.73 22.96 -6.54
CA GLU A 30 24.92 21.89 -7.09
C GLU A 30 25.53 20.50 -6.83
N ASP A 31 26.85 20.36 -7.03
CA ASP A 31 27.58 19.11 -6.76
C ASP A 31 27.54 18.77 -5.27
N LEU A 32 27.78 19.76 -4.40
CA LEU A 32 27.68 19.60 -2.95
C LEU A 32 26.28 19.13 -2.55
N GLN A 33 25.24 19.77 -3.07
CA GLN A 33 23.86 19.41 -2.76
C GLN A 33 23.50 18.01 -3.28
N MET A 34 24.11 17.57 -4.39
CA MET A 34 24.00 16.20 -4.90
C MET A 34 24.65 15.19 -3.96
N VAL A 35 25.88 15.46 -3.50
CA VAL A 35 26.63 14.64 -2.52
C VAL A 35 25.83 14.50 -1.23
N ILE A 36 25.31 15.60 -0.69
CA ILE A 36 24.49 15.60 0.54
C ILE A 36 23.27 14.69 0.37
N ARG A 37 22.52 14.83 -0.73
CA ARG A 37 21.34 13.99 -1.02
C ARG A 37 21.71 12.53 -1.19
N ALA A 38 22.80 12.24 -1.89
CA ALA A 38 23.28 10.89 -2.10
C ALA A 38 23.71 10.22 -0.79
N ALA A 39 24.45 10.93 0.06
CA ALA A 39 24.89 10.43 1.37
C ALA A 39 23.70 10.11 2.27
N TYR A 40 22.73 11.04 2.37
CA TYR A 40 21.49 10.78 3.11
C TYR A 40 20.73 9.57 2.58
N ARG A 41 20.59 9.47 1.26
CA ARG A 41 19.88 8.37 0.62
C ARG A 41 20.56 7.03 0.85
N GLN A 42 21.88 6.98 0.78
CA GLN A 42 22.66 5.77 1.00
C GLN A 42 22.59 5.33 2.48
N VAL A 43 22.98 6.24 3.39
CA VAL A 43 23.08 5.92 4.82
C VAL A 43 21.72 5.63 5.42
N LEU A 44 20.65 6.30 4.97
CA LEU A 44 19.30 6.07 5.46
C LEU A 44 18.51 5.04 4.65
N GLY A 45 19.16 4.26 3.79
CA GLY A 45 18.49 3.13 3.13
C GLY A 45 17.31 3.55 2.25
N ASN A 46 17.43 4.68 1.56
CA ASN A 46 16.38 5.29 0.73
C ASN A 46 15.09 5.61 1.51
N ASP A 47 15.18 5.83 2.82
CA ASP A 47 14.06 6.31 3.64
C ASP A 47 13.80 7.81 3.42
N TYR A 48 12.57 8.22 3.66
CA TYR A 48 12.16 9.62 3.51
C TYR A 48 12.61 10.46 4.71
N ILE A 49 13.04 11.69 4.44
CA ILE A 49 13.59 12.63 5.43
C ILE A 49 12.82 13.93 5.34
N MET A 50 12.31 14.40 6.48
CA MET A 50 11.67 15.71 6.58
C MET A 50 12.73 16.81 6.63
N LYS A 51 12.36 18.03 6.23
CA LYS A 51 13.28 19.18 6.32
C LYS A 51 13.75 19.46 7.76
N SER A 52 12.92 19.17 8.76
CA SER A 52 13.23 19.30 10.18
C SER A 52 14.31 18.35 10.67
N ASP A 53 14.43 17.19 10.02
CA ASP A 53 15.29 16.10 10.49
C ASP A 53 16.70 16.19 9.89
N ARG A 54 16.92 17.12 8.95
CA ARG A 54 18.22 17.33 8.30
C ARG A 54 19.24 17.90 9.28
N LEU A 55 20.47 17.41 9.19
CA LEU A 55 21.59 17.81 10.06
C LEU A 55 22.26 19.06 9.48
N THR A 56 21.60 20.22 9.61
CA THR A 56 22.05 21.50 9.02
C THR A 56 23.45 21.92 9.45
N SER A 57 23.85 21.61 10.68
CA SER A 57 25.19 21.85 11.20
C SER A 57 26.25 21.03 10.46
N ALA A 58 26.03 19.73 10.28
CA ALA A 58 26.94 18.86 9.53
C ALA A 58 27.00 19.23 8.04
N GLU A 59 25.88 19.62 7.44
CA GLU A 59 25.84 20.11 6.04
C GLU A 59 26.65 21.40 5.87
N SER A 60 26.59 22.30 6.86
CA SER A 60 27.31 23.57 6.82
C SER A 60 28.81 23.40 7.02
N LEU A 61 29.24 22.42 7.83
CA LEU A 61 30.65 22.05 7.98
C LEU A 61 31.20 21.39 6.71
N LEU A 62 30.40 20.54 6.04
CA LEU A 62 30.76 19.97 4.74
C LEU A 62 30.88 21.07 3.67
N ARG A 63 29.97 22.05 3.66
CA ARG A 63 30.03 23.22 2.75
C ARG A 63 31.28 24.07 2.97
N GLN A 64 31.78 24.18 4.20
CA GLN A 64 33.01 24.92 4.48
C GLN A 64 34.27 24.14 4.11
N GLY A 65 34.15 22.82 3.90
CA GLY A 65 35.30 21.94 3.68
C GLY A 65 36.00 21.49 4.97
N ASP A 66 35.42 21.78 6.14
CA ASP A 66 35.95 21.35 7.43
C ASP A 66 35.71 19.85 7.71
N LEU A 67 34.71 19.27 7.04
CA LEU A 67 34.42 17.84 7.07
C LEU A 67 34.68 17.21 5.71
N THR A 68 35.26 16.01 5.72
CA THR A 68 35.30 15.16 4.53
C THR A 68 33.95 14.48 4.30
N VAL A 69 33.75 13.85 3.13
CA VAL A 69 32.53 13.07 2.85
C VAL A 69 32.45 11.87 3.81
N GLN A 70 33.58 11.25 4.14
CA GLN A 70 33.66 10.20 5.16
C GLN A 70 33.19 10.70 6.52
N ASP A 71 33.66 11.87 6.98
CA ASP A 71 33.27 12.41 8.28
C ASP A 71 31.80 12.85 8.29
N PHE A 72 31.27 13.31 7.15
CA PHE A 72 29.86 13.62 7.00
C PHE A 72 28.99 12.35 7.10
N VAL A 73 29.40 11.25 6.46
CA VAL A 73 28.75 9.93 6.60
C VAL A 73 28.81 9.47 8.06
N ARG A 74 29.95 9.64 8.74
CA ARG A 74 30.11 9.35 10.17
C ARG A 74 29.14 10.17 11.02
N ALA A 75 29.00 11.47 10.75
CA ALA A 75 28.07 12.35 11.45
C ALA A 75 26.60 11.93 11.25
N ILE A 76 26.21 11.49 10.04
CA ILE A 76 24.86 10.96 9.80
C ILE A 76 24.65 9.66 10.57
N ALA A 77 25.59 8.72 10.52
CA ALA A 77 25.48 7.43 11.18
C ALA A 77 25.46 7.54 12.72
N LEU A 78 26.18 8.51 13.30
CA LEU A 78 26.17 8.78 14.74
C LEU A 78 24.96 9.59 15.22
N SER A 79 24.17 10.16 14.30
CA SER A 79 23.05 11.03 14.64
C SER A 79 21.90 10.27 15.33
N GLU A 80 21.13 11.01 16.13
CA GLU A 80 19.93 10.46 16.77
C GLU A 80 18.89 10.00 15.74
N LEU A 81 18.84 10.64 14.56
CA LEU A 81 17.98 10.24 13.45
C LEU A 81 18.26 8.80 13.02
N TYR A 82 19.53 8.46 12.79
CA TYR A 82 19.92 7.12 12.37
C TYR A 82 19.61 6.09 13.47
N ARG A 83 19.87 6.45 14.74
CA ARG A 83 19.55 5.62 15.91
C ARG A 83 18.05 5.33 16.02
N GLN A 84 17.20 6.33 15.85
CA GLN A 84 15.74 6.15 15.89
C GLN A 84 15.22 5.25 14.78
N LYS A 85 15.78 5.37 13.58
CA LYS A 85 15.31 4.63 12.40
C LYS A 85 15.75 3.17 12.38
N PHE A 86 16.97 2.88 12.83
CA PHE A 86 17.59 1.57 12.67
C PHE A 86 18.01 0.91 13.97
N PHE A 87 18.46 1.66 14.98
CA PHE A 87 18.95 1.08 16.21
C PHE A 87 17.81 0.72 17.18
N TYR A 88 16.95 1.69 17.56
CA TYR A 88 15.90 1.43 18.55
C TYR A 88 14.78 0.51 18.05
N SER A 89 14.49 0.53 16.74
CA SER A 89 13.37 -0.22 16.16
C SER A 89 13.74 -1.61 15.63
N SER A 90 15.02 -2.01 15.71
CA SER A 90 15.49 -3.27 15.14
C SER A 90 16.30 -4.10 16.14
N GLN A 91 16.48 -5.38 15.82
CA GLN A 91 17.32 -6.29 16.59
C GLN A 91 18.80 -6.04 16.27
N GLN A 92 19.71 -6.35 17.20
CA GLN A 92 21.14 -6.10 17.02
C GLN A 92 21.71 -6.69 15.73
N ILE A 93 21.33 -7.92 15.36
CA ILE A 93 21.77 -8.56 14.11
C ILE A 93 21.25 -7.78 12.89
N ARG A 94 19.99 -7.34 12.91
CA ARG A 94 19.41 -6.53 11.82
C ARG A 94 20.13 -5.18 11.70
N PHE A 95 20.48 -4.57 12.83
CA PHE A 95 21.23 -3.34 12.86
C PHE A 95 22.61 -3.50 12.21
N ILE A 96 23.34 -4.56 12.55
CA ILE A 96 24.65 -4.88 11.95
C ILE A 96 24.52 -5.14 10.44
N GLU A 97 23.53 -5.95 10.01
CA GLU A 97 23.25 -6.18 8.59
C GLU A 97 23.02 -4.87 7.82
N LEU A 98 22.29 -3.93 8.43
CA LEU A 98 22.02 -2.62 7.85
C LEU A 98 23.27 -1.73 7.84
N ASN A 99 24.13 -1.76 8.87
CA ASN A 99 25.39 -1.02 8.88
C ASN A 99 26.32 -1.48 7.74
N TYR A 100 26.47 -2.79 7.55
CA TYR A 100 27.21 -3.35 6.40
C TYR A 100 26.65 -2.85 5.06
N LYS A 101 25.32 -2.80 4.94
CA LYS A 101 24.64 -2.30 3.75
C LYS A 101 24.86 -0.79 3.53
N HIS A 102 24.67 0.02 4.57
CA HIS A 102 24.68 1.48 4.49
C HIS A 102 26.09 2.05 4.35
N LEU A 103 27.03 1.54 5.14
CA LEU A 103 28.39 2.09 5.26
C LEU A 103 29.38 1.41 4.31
N LEU A 104 29.32 0.08 4.18
CA LEU A 104 30.25 -0.70 3.35
C LEU A 104 29.66 -1.12 1.99
N GLY A 105 28.36 -0.93 1.78
CA GLY A 105 27.71 -1.26 0.51
C GLY A 105 27.68 -2.76 0.18
N ARG A 106 27.83 -3.64 1.18
CA ARG A 106 27.83 -5.11 1.01
C ARG A 106 26.99 -5.80 2.10
N ALA A 107 26.84 -7.11 1.96
CA ALA A 107 26.27 -7.95 3.02
C ALA A 107 27.39 -8.61 3.84
N PRO A 108 27.12 -8.97 5.10
CA PRO A 108 28.06 -9.75 5.91
C PRO A 108 28.30 -11.15 5.30
N TYR A 109 29.57 -11.56 5.26
CA TYR A 109 30.04 -12.83 4.69
C TYR A 109 30.01 -13.98 5.68
N ASP A 110 30.27 -13.71 6.96
CA ASP A 110 30.39 -14.75 7.98
C ASP A 110 29.70 -14.37 9.28
N GLU A 111 29.44 -15.37 10.11
CA GLU A 111 28.93 -15.15 11.46
C GLU A 111 29.96 -14.47 12.36
N SER A 112 31.25 -14.69 12.11
CA SER A 112 32.34 -14.06 12.87
C SER A 112 32.30 -12.54 12.76
N GLU A 113 32.05 -11.99 11.57
CA GLU A 113 31.89 -10.54 11.37
C GLU A 113 30.77 -9.99 12.26
N ILE A 114 29.63 -10.68 12.33
CA ILE A 114 28.51 -10.25 13.17
C ILE A 114 28.86 -10.36 14.65
N ALA A 115 29.45 -11.49 15.06
CA ALA A 115 29.87 -11.71 16.45
C ALA A 115 30.84 -10.63 16.92
N ASP A 116 31.83 -10.27 16.09
CA ASP A 116 32.83 -9.24 16.39
C ASP A 116 32.18 -7.87 16.65
N HIS A 117 31.18 -7.47 15.85
CA HIS A 117 30.47 -6.21 16.06
C HIS A 117 29.53 -6.25 17.27
N VAL A 118 28.88 -7.38 17.55
CA VAL A 118 28.09 -7.55 18.79
C VAL A 118 28.99 -7.39 20.02
N ASP A 119 30.15 -8.02 19.99
CA ASP A 119 31.16 -7.95 21.06
C ASP A 119 31.72 -6.53 21.23
N LEU A 120 32.01 -5.86 20.12
CA LEU A 120 32.54 -4.51 20.13
C LEU A 120 31.51 -3.52 20.68
N TYR A 121 30.24 -3.66 20.29
CA TYR A 121 29.14 -2.89 20.85
C TYR A 121 29.01 -3.12 22.37
N ALA A 122 29.07 -4.37 22.82
CA ALA A 122 28.98 -4.70 24.24
C ALA A 122 30.12 -4.09 25.07
N LYS A 123 31.32 -3.99 24.50
CA LYS A 123 32.54 -3.50 25.19
C LYS A 123 32.70 -1.97 25.13
N LYS A 124 32.39 -1.35 24.00
CA LYS A 124 32.75 0.07 23.71
C LYS A 124 31.54 0.94 23.35
N GLY A 125 30.36 0.35 23.23
CA GLY A 125 29.11 1.05 22.92
C GLY A 125 28.95 1.44 21.45
N TYR A 126 27.91 2.22 21.21
CA TYR A 126 27.39 2.55 19.88
C TYR A 126 28.36 3.31 18.98
N ALA A 127 29.00 4.36 19.50
CA ALA A 127 29.88 5.21 18.69
C ALA A 127 31.11 4.44 18.18
N ALA A 128 31.66 3.56 19.02
CA ALA A 128 32.77 2.70 18.63
C ALA A 128 32.35 1.69 17.56
N GLU A 129 31.13 1.16 17.63
CA GLU A 129 30.58 0.26 16.61
C GLU A 129 30.51 0.94 15.24
N ILE A 130 29.93 2.13 15.15
CA ILE A 130 29.85 2.88 13.89
C ILE A 130 31.24 3.23 13.35
N ASN A 131 32.13 3.71 14.22
CA ASN A 131 33.49 4.08 13.83
C ASN A 131 34.28 2.87 13.32
N SER A 132 34.04 1.66 13.85
CA SER A 132 34.72 0.45 13.38
C SER A 132 34.49 0.14 11.90
N TYR A 133 33.33 0.50 11.34
CA TYR A 133 33.07 0.32 9.90
C TYR A 133 33.80 1.39 9.06
N ILE A 134 33.77 2.63 9.51
CA ILE A 134 34.26 3.80 8.74
C ILE A 134 35.79 3.89 8.78
N ASP A 135 36.39 3.53 9.92
CA ASP A 135 37.83 3.53 10.15
C ASP A 135 38.50 2.22 9.69
N SER A 136 37.74 1.34 9.01
CA SER A 136 38.27 0.11 8.45
C SER A 136 39.05 0.37 7.17
N ASN A 137 40.12 -0.40 6.94
CA ASN A 137 40.86 -0.37 5.67
C ASN A 137 39.94 -0.68 4.48
N GLU A 138 38.91 -1.50 4.67
CA GLU A 138 37.91 -1.79 3.64
C GLU A 138 37.19 -0.51 3.18
N TYR A 139 36.83 0.38 4.10
CA TYR A 139 36.17 1.64 3.74
C TYR A 139 37.14 2.56 2.99
N GLU A 140 38.37 2.70 3.50
CA GLU A 140 39.40 3.56 2.90
C GLU A 140 39.77 3.12 1.48
N ASP A 141 40.04 1.82 1.26
CA ASP A 141 40.43 1.27 -0.03
C ASP A 141 39.35 1.43 -1.12
N ASN A 142 38.08 1.57 -0.73
CA ASN A 142 36.95 1.57 -1.67
C ASN A 142 36.33 2.94 -1.90
N PHE A 143 36.21 3.74 -0.85
CA PHE A 143 35.55 5.05 -0.91
C PHE A 143 36.53 6.19 -0.63
N GLY A 144 37.57 5.95 0.17
CA GLY A 144 38.45 7.00 0.67
C GLY A 144 37.67 8.10 1.40
N TYR A 145 38.13 9.34 1.28
CA TYR A 145 37.58 10.47 2.03
C TYR A 145 36.49 11.26 1.31
N ASN A 146 36.43 11.17 -0.03
CA ASN A 146 35.66 12.08 -0.87
C ASN A 146 34.52 11.42 -1.66
N ILE A 147 34.44 10.09 -1.66
CA ILE A 147 33.41 9.34 -2.41
C ILE A 147 32.30 8.96 -1.46
N VAL A 148 31.05 9.16 -1.88
CA VAL A 148 29.89 8.68 -1.11
C VAL A 148 29.83 7.15 -1.19
N PRO A 149 29.60 6.43 -0.07
CA PRO A 149 29.44 4.99 -0.11
C PRO A 149 28.40 4.55 -1.12
N TYR A 150 28.67 3.46 -1.83
CA TYR A 150 27.78 2.89 -2.84
C TYR A 150 27.74 1.38 -2.73
N TYR A 151 26.69 0.77 -3.27
CA TYR A 151 26.55 -0.68 -3.24
C TYR A 151 27.60 -1.35 -4.12
N ARG A 152 28.51 -2.09 -3.48
CA ARG A 152 29.60 -2.83 -4.13
C ARG A 152 29.37 -4.34 -4.15
N GLY A 153 28.43 -4.83 -3.33
CA GLY A 153 28.08 -6.25 -3.22
C GLY A 153 27.44 -6.86 -4.48
N PHE A 154 27.02 -6.03 -5.45
CA PHE A 154 26.46 -6.51 -6.73
C PHE A 154 27.52 -6.93 -7.75
N THR A 155 28.81 -6.70 -7.49
CA THR A 155 29.89 -7.16 -8.35
C THR A 155 30.74 -8.17 -7.60
N SER A 156 31.10 -9.27 -8.27
CA SER A 156 32.08 -10.22 -7.74
C SER A 156 33.47 -9.58 -7.76
N GLN A 157 34.03 -9.34 -6.58
CA GLN A 157 35.37 -8.78 -6.41
C GLN A 157 36.38 -9.89 -6.08
N LEU A 158 37.63 -9.69 -6.46
CA LEU A 158 38.71 -10.60 -6.12
C LEU A 158 38.92 -10.64 -4.60
N GLY A 159 39.12 -11.83 -4.04
CA GLY A 159 39.31 -12.03 -2.59
C GLY A 159 38.03 -12.01 -1.75
N GLN A 160 36.86 -11.74 -2.34
CA GLN A 160 35.58 -11.72 -1.63
C GLN A 160 34.81 -13.05 -1.78
N LYS A 161 34.05 -13.44 -0.75
CA LYS A 161 33.21 -14.65 -0.83
C LYS A 161 32.03 -14.44 -1.76
N THR A 162 31.83 -15.34 -2.71
CA THR A 162 30.70 -15.30 -3.66
C THR A 162 29.34 -15.30 -2.95
N VAL A 163 29.26 -15.87 -1.75
CA VAL A 163 28.02 -15.90 -0.94
C VAL A 163 27.47 -14.49 -0.66
N GLY A 164 28.33 -13.48 -0.52
CA GLY A 164 27.87 -12.11 -0.28
C GLY A 164 27.11 -11.51 -1.45
N TYR A 165 27.41 -11.93 -2.69
CA TYR A 165 26.64 -11.50 -3.87
C TYR A 165 25.18 -11.96 -3.76
N ASN A 166 24.92 -13.18 -3.32
CA ASN A 166 23.55 -13.64 -3.14
C ASN A 166 22.88 -12.90 -1.97
N ARG A 167 23.60 -12.73 -0.85
CA ARG A 167 23.04 -12.14 0.39
C ARG A 167 22.67 -10.67 0.24
N ILE A 168 23.39 -9.89 -0.56
CA ILE A 168 23.03 -8.48 -0.76
C ILE A 168 21.64 -8.33 -1.39
N PHE A 169 21.19 -9.27 -2.24
CA PHE A 169 19.83 -9.25 -2.81
C PHE A 169 18.73 -9.57 -1.79
N GLN A 170 19.05 -10.11 -0.62
CA GLN A 170 18.09 -10.24 0.49
C GLN A 170 17.89 -8.91 1.21
N LEU A 171 18.96 -8.11 1.33
CA LEU A 171 18.95 -6.79 1.97
C LEU A 171 18.49 -5.67 1.02
N TYR A 172 18.76 -5.79 -0.27
CA TYR A 172 18.38 -4.83 -1.30
C TYR A 172 17.23 -5.39 -2.16
N ARG A 173 16.11 -4.66 -2.21
CA ARG A 173 14.86 -5.08 -2.86
C ARG A 173 14.40 -4.09 -3.93
N GLY A 174 15.35 -3.50 -4.66
CA GLY A 174 15.10 -2.55 -5.75
C GLY A 174 15.15 -1.08 -5.32
N TYR A 175 15.22 -0.20 -6.32
CA TYR A 175 15.54 1.23 -6.17
C TYR A 175 14.45 2.04 -5.48
N ALA A 176 13.18 1.61 -5.61
CA ALA A 176 12.02 2.26 -5.01
C ALA A 176 11.67 1.73 -3.62
N ASN A 177 12.53 0.90 -3.02
CA ASN A 177 12.31 0.32 -1.70
C ASN A 177 13.09 1.10 -0.64
N SER A 178 12.60 1.08 0.60
CA SER A 178 13.33 1.58 1.77
C SER A 178 13.52 0.47 2.79
N ASP A 179 14.60 0.52 3.57
CA ASP A 179 14.92 -0.56 4.53
C ASP A 179 13.86 -0.80 5.62
N ARG A 180 13.01 0.20 5.85
CA ARG A 180 11.87 0.15 6.77
C ARG A 180 10.56 -0.30 6.11
N ALA A 181 10.43 -0.12 4.79
CA ALA A 181 9.25 -0.58 4.04
C ALA A 181 9.32 -2.07 3.66
N GLN A 182 10.48 -2.72 3.84
CA GLN A 182 10.71 -4.11 3.49
C GLN A 182 10.05 -5.12 4.44
N THR A 183 8.91 -5.69 4.03
CA THR A 183 8.16 -6.75 4.77
C THR A 183 7.70 -6.29 6.16
N SER A 184 6.60 -6.83 6.69
CA SER A 184 5.95 -6.32 7.90
C SER A 184 6.77 -6.45 9.21
N SER A 185 8.02 -6.91 9.18
CA SER A 185 8.82 -7.13 10.38
C SER A 185 10.26 -6.63 10.23
N ASN A 186 10.70 -5.86 11.23
CA ASN A 186 12.08 -5.36 11.41
C ASN A 186 13.06 -6.46 11.87
N LEU A 187 12.87 -7.68 11.39
CA LEU A 187 13.71 -8.83 11.70
C LEU A 187 14.92 -8.87 10.76
N ALA A 188 16.02 -9.42 11.28
CA ALA A 188 17.22 -9.75 10.52
C ALA A 188 16.88 -10.70 9.37
N LYS A 189 17.41 -10.43 8.18
CA LYS A 189 17.06 -11.17 6.95
C LYS A 189 18.00 -12.33 6.69
N LEU A 190 19.25 -12.22 7.14
CA LEU A 190 20.33 -13.16 6.83
C LEU A 190 20.66 -14.11 7.98
N THR A 191 20.03 -13.98 9.16
CA THR A 191 20.38 -14.75 10.36
C THR A 191 20.47 -16.25 10.11
N ARG A 192 19.46 -16.83 9.44
CA ARG A 192 19.44 -18.28 9.17
C ARG A 192 20.57 -18.68 8.21
N GLU A 193 20.78 -17.90 7.16
CA GLU A 193 21.74 -18.19 6.10
C GLU A 193 23.18 -18.04 6.59
N ILE A 194 23.42 -17.08 7.48
CA ILE A 194 24.73 -16.85 8.10
C ILE A 194 25.03 -17.94 9.13
N ALA A 195 24.09 -18.23 10.03
CA ALA A 195 24.26 -19.28 11.04
C ALA A 195 24.46 -20.68 10.43
N GLN A 196 23.83 -20.96 9.29
CA GLN A 196 24.00 -22.24 8.58
C GLN A 196 25.13 -22.21 7.54
N ASN A 197 25.81 -21.07 7.37
CA ASN A 197 26.77 -20.81 6.30
C ASN A 197 26.27 -21.27 4.91
N LEU A 198 24.99 -21.02 4.63
CA LEU A 198 24.34 -21.36 3.37
C LEU A 198 24.26 -20.13 2.45
N PRO A 199 24.30 -20.33 1.13
CA PRO A 199 24.00 -19.28 0.17
C PRO A 199 22.51 -18.92 0.22
N SER A 200 22.21 -17.63 0.06
CA SER A 200 20.85 -17.16 -0.06
C SER A 200 20.29 -17.39 -1.48
N SER A 201 18.98 -17.53 -1.60
CA SER A 201 18.32 -17.48 -2.91
C SER A 201 18.27 -16.04 -3.41
N ILE A 202 18.31 -15.78 -4.72
CA ILE A 202 18.11 -14.44 -5.28
C ILE A 202 16.65 -14.34 -5.74
N PRO A 203 15.78 -13.60 -5.04
CA PRO A 203 14.39 -13.44 -5.48
C PRO A 203 14.35 -12.49 -6.67
N VAL A 204 13.55 -12.82 -7.67
CA VAL A 204 13.25 -11.89 -8.75
C VAL A 204 12.47 -10.69 -8.20
N SER A 205 12.80 -9.49 -8.69
CA SER A 205 12.06 -8.27 -8.31
C SER A 205 10.59 -8.39 -8.71
N THR A 206 9.66 -8.06 -7.79
CA THR A 206 8.21 -8.05 -8.05
C THR A 206 7.82 -7.17 -9.25
N SER A 207 8.59 -6.12 -9.54
CA SER A 207 8.36 -5.27 -10.72
C SER A 207 8.58 -6.00 -12.05
N VAL A 208 9.47 -7.01 -12.06
CA VAL A 208 9.84 -7.79 -13.25
C VAL A 208 8.87 -8.95 -13.46
N THR A 209 8.35 -9.55 -12.39
CA THR A 209 7.26 -10.55 -12.49
C THR A 209 6.00 -9.94 -13.10
N LEU A 210 5.69 -8.67 -12.79
CA LEU A 210 4.53 -7.99 -13.37
C LEU A 210 4.72 -7.59 -14.84
N ARG A 211 5.96 -7.41 -15.32
CA ARG A 211 6.24 -7.09 -16.74
C ARG A 211 6.28 -8.32 -17.65
N ARG A 212 6.51 -9.52 -17.12
CA ARG A 212 6.77 -10.74 -17.91
C ARG A 212 5.72 -11.85 -17.75
N GLU A 213 4.72 -11.70 -16.89
CA GLU A 213 3.75 -12.78 -16.65
C GLU A 213 2.45 -12.59 -17.42
N ASP A 214 2.04 -13.71 -18.04
CA ASP A 214 0.74 -13.93 -18.65
C ASP A 214 -0.39 -13.42 -17.73
N PRO A 215 -1.47 -12.83 -18.30
CA PRO A 215 -2.57 -12.24 -17.54
C PRO A 215 -3.17 -13.17 -16.47
N ASP A 216 -3.06 -14.49 -16.66
CA ASP A 216 -3.57 -15.52 -15.77
C ASP A 216 -2.85 -15.61 -14.41
N ARG A 217 -1.56 -15.27 -14.33
CA ARG A 217 -0.81 -15.37 -13.08
C ARG A 217 -1.05 -14.16 -12.18
N ILE A 218 -1.25 -12.97 -12.78
CA ILE A 218 -1.73 -11.77 -12.07
C ILE A 218 -3.11 -12.05 -11.48
N GLN A 219 -4.03 -12.66 -12.24
CA GLN A 219 -5.35 -13.05 -11.72
C GLN A 219 -5.25 -14.04 -10.55
N LYS A 220 -4.34 -15.02 -10.61
CA LYS A 220 -4.11 -15.97 -9.50
C LYS A 220 -3.52 -15.28 -8.26
N LEU A 221 -2.58 -14.35 -8.43
CA LEU A 221 -2.01 -13.59 -7.31
C LEU A 221 -3.03 -12.64 -6.67
N VAL A 222 -3.84 -11.97 -7.49
CA VAL A 222 -4.97 -11.14 -7.03
C VAL A 222 -6.00 -12.01 -6.30
N ALA A 223 -6.38 -13.16 -6.87
CA ALA A 223 -7.29 -14.10 -6.22
C ALA A 223 -6.74 -14.63 -4.88
N ALA A 224 -5.45 -14.97 -4.82
CA ALA A 224 -4.79 -15.40 -3.59
C ALA A 224 -4.69 -14.28 -2.54
N ALA A 225 -4.43 -13.03 -2.96
CA ALA A 225 -4.43 -11.88 -2.07
C ALA A 225 -5.83 -11.59 -1.51
N VAL A 226 -6.87 -11.67 -2.36
CA VAL A 226 -8.28 -11.57 -1.96
C VAL A 226 -8.67 -12.71 -1.01
N GLN A 227 -8.14 -13.92 -1.17
CA GLN A 227 -8.37 -15.02 -0.24
C GLN A 227 -7.64 -14.83 1.11
N ARG A 228 -6.45 -14.21 1.11
CA ARG A 228 -5.74 -13.85 2.35
C ARG A 228 -6.44 -12.74 3.14
N THR A 229 -7.04 -11.76 2.46
CA THR A 229 -7.85 -10.72 3.13
C THR A 229 -9.19 -11.27 3.63
N LYS A 230 -9.76 -12.27 2.96
CA LYS A 230 -10.95 -13.00 3.45
C LYS A 230 -10.69 -13.85 4.70
N SER A 231 -9.49 -14.41 4.86
CA SER A 231 -9.13 -15.29 5.98
C SER A 231 -8.57 -14.57 7.20
N THR A 232 -8.21 -13.28 7.08
CA THR A 232 -7.68 -12.45 8.19
C THR A 232 -8.69 -11.38 8.60
N ALA A 233 -9.98 -11.71 8.61
CA ALA A 233 -10.95 -10.96 9.39
C ALA A 233 -11.07 -11.65 10.75
N PRO A 234 -11.03 -10.92 11.89
CA PRO A 234 -11.29 -11.54 13.18
C PRO A 234 -12.66 -12.21 13.11
N SER A 235 -12.73 -13.52 13.32
CA SER A 235 -13.98 -14.25 13.37
C SER A 235 -14.72 -13.88 14.66
N TYR A 236 -15.43 -12.76 14.62
CA TYR A 236 -16.42 -12.42 15.63
C TYR A 236 -17.60 -13.39 15.47
N THR A 237 -17.56 -14.52 16.18
CA THR A 237 -18.70 -15.44 16.31
C THR A 237 -19.79 -14.91 17.24
N ARG A 238 -19.88 -13.59 17.41
CA ARG A 238 -20.97 -12.92 18.12
C ARG A 238 -21.79 -12.18 17.09
N ILE A 239 -22.91 -12.79 16.71
CA ILE A 239 -23.96 -12.18 15.92
C ILE A 239 -24.46 -10.97 16.72
N ASP A 240 -24.33 -9.75 16.20
CA ASP A 240 -24.97 -8.58 16.79
C ASP A 240 -26.49 -8.71 16.58
N PRO A 241 -27.30 -8.95 17.64
CA PRO A 241 -28.74 -9.18 17.48
C PRO A 241 -29.49 -7.92 17.01
N THR A 242 -28.83 -6.76 17.02
CA THR A 242 -29.37 -5.48 16.57
C THR A 242 -29.45 -5.38 15.05
N LEU A 243 -28.45 -5.86 14.33
CA LEU A 243 -28.40 -5.80 12.87
C LEU A 243 -29.44 -6.74 12.24
N GLU A 244 -29.62 -7.92 12.83
CA GLU A 244 -30.66 -8.85 12.40
C GLU A 244 -32.07 -8.27 12.56
N ARG A 245 -32.34 -7.63 13.72
CA ARG A 245 -33.61 -6.91 13.94
C ARG A 245 -33.81 -5.79 12.92
N GLN A 246 -32.77 -5.01 12.63
CA GLN A 246 -32.84 -3.95 11.63
C GLN A 246 -33.21 -4.49 10.25
N CYS A 247 -32.60 -5.60 9.80
CA CYS A 247 -32.92 -6.22 8.52
C CYS A 247 -34.35 -6.80 8.48
N GLN A 248 -34.85 -7.32 9.60
CA GLN A 248 -36.23 -7.80 9.72
C GLN A 248 -37.23 -6.64 9.63
N GLU A 249 -36.99 -5.54 10.36
CA GLU A 249 -37.81 -4.33 10.31
C GLU A 249 -37.84 -3.71 8.90
N GLN A 250 -36.69 -3.64 8.23
CA GLN A 250 -36.58 -3.15 6.86
C GLN A 250 -37.39 -4.02 5.88
N ALA A 251 -37.36 -5.34 6.03
CA ALA A 251 -38.15 -6.26 5.21
C ALA A 251 -39.67 -6.07 5.40
N GLU A 252 -40.13 -5.86 6.63
CA GLU A 252 -41.54 -5.54 6.90
C GLU A 252 -41.95 -4.20 6.29
N LEU A 253 -41.09 -3.19 6.39
CA LEU A 253 -41.33 -1.87 5.81
C LEU A 253 -41.47 -1.95 4.29
N ILE A 254 -40.61 -2.73 3.62
CA ILE A 254 -40.70 -2.97 2.17
C ILE A 254 -42.07 -3.58 1.81
N LYS A 255 -42.54 -4.59 2.57
CA LYS A 255 -43.88 -5.18 2.35
C LYS A 255 -44.99 -4.14 2.48
N LYS A 256 -44.93 -3.28 3.50
CA LYS A 256 -45.91 -2.19 3.70
C LYS A 256 -45.89 -1.20 2.55
N LEU A 257 -44.72 -0.77 2.08
CA LEU A 257 -44.59 0.14 0.94
C LEU A 257 -45.12 -0.49 -0.36
N GLN A 258 -44.84 -1.77 -0.61
CA GLN A 258 -45.38 -2.47 -1.77
C GLN A 258 -46.91 -2.55 -1.73
N GLN A 259 -47.51 -2.77 -0.56
CA GLN A 259 -48.97 -2.73 -0.38
C GLN A 259 -49.54 -1.32 -0.63
N GLN A 260 -48.89 -0.27 -0.12
CA GLN A 260 -49.29 1.11 -0.38
C GLN A 260 -49.24 1.46 -1.86
N LEU A 261 -48.18 1.03 -2.55
CA LEU A 261 -48.06 1.22 -4.00
C LEU A 261 -49.18 0.47 -4.75
N ALA A 262 -49.51 -0.76 -4.35
CA ALA A 262 -50.60 -1.53 -4.95
C ALA A 262 -51.97 -0.85 -4.78
N GLN A 263 -52.23 -0.21 -3.62
CA GLN A 263 -53.46 0.56 -3.38
C GLN A 263 -53.54 1.83 -4.23
N LEU A 264 -52.41 2.47 -4.55
CA LEU A 264 -52.34 3.69 -5.36
C LEU A 264 -52.38 3.42 -6.87
N ARG A 265 -52.01 2.21 -7.32
CA ARG A 265 -52.05 1.82 -8.74
C ARG A 265 -53.39 2.08 -9.45
N PRO A 266 -54.57 1.71 -8.92
CA PRO A 266 -55.83 1.92 -9.64
C PRO A 266 -56.16 3.41 -9.84
N THR A 267 -55.87 4.28 -8.89
CA THR A 267 -56.12 5.73 -9.02
C THR A 267 -55.05 6.44 -9.84
N ALA A 268 -53.78 6.02 -9.72
CA ALA A 268 -52.68 6.53 -10.54
C ALA A 268 -52.85 6.15 -12.02
N ALA A 269 -53.30 4.92 -12.34
CA ALA A 269 -53.56 4.50 -13.71
C ALA A 269 -54.64 5.35 -14.42
N LEU A 270 -55.66 5.81 -13.68
CA LEU A 270 -56.66 6.75 -14.19
C LEU A 270 -56.05 8.13 -14.51
N GLY A 271 -55.06 8.56 -13.72
CA GLY A 271 -54.26 9.76 -13.99
C GLY A 271 -53.36 9.59 -15.21
N GLU A 272 -52.61 8.50 -15.30
CA GLU A 272 -51.71 8.16 -16.42
C GLU A 272 -52.46 8.02 -17.76
N ALA A 273 -53.62 7.35 -17.78
CA ALA A 273 -54.44 7.24 -18.98
C ALA A 273 -54.91 8.61 -19.50
N TRP A 274 -55.09 9.58 -18.60
CA TRP A 274 -55.46 10.95 -18.95
C TRP A 274 -54.26 11.82 -19.35
N THR A 275 -53.08 11.65 -18.75
CA THR A 275 -51.87 12.34 -19.19
C THR A 275 -51.43 11.87 -20.57
N ASN A 276 -51.55 10.57 -20.84
CA ASN A 276 -51.21 9.97 -22.13
C ASN A 276 -52.12 10.47 -23.28
N LYS A 277 -53.37 10.87 -22.99
CA LYS A 277 -54.29 11.48 -23.99
C LYS A 277 -53.83 12.85 -24.50
N TRP A 278 -52.94 13.54 -23.78
CA TRP A 278 -52.37 14.83 -24.17
C TRP A 278 -50.87 14.77 -24.52
N GLN A 279 -50.23 13.61 -24.37
CA GLN A 279 -48.84 13.36 -24.80
C GLN A 279 -48.75 12.93 -26.28
N SER A 280 -49.56 13.51 -27.17
CA SER A 280 -49.49 13.24 -28.62
C SER A 280 -48.40 14.03 -29.36
N TYR A 281 -47.49 14.71 -28.66
CA TYR A 281 -46.29 15.30 -29.26
C TYR A 281 -45.10 15.17 -28.30
N SER A 282 -44.43 14.03 -28.32
CA SER A 282 -43.05 13.86 -27.84
C SER A 282 -42.39 12.73 -28.65
N PRO A 283 -41.16 12.90 -29.15
CA PRO A 283 -40.50 11.90 -29.97
C PRO A 283 -40.22 10.62 -29.16
N PRO A 284 -40.14 9.44 -29.81
CA PRO A 284 -40.01 8.17 -29.12
C PRO A 284 -38.63 8.10 -28.47
N THR A 285 -38.58 8.30 -27.16
CA THR A 285 -37.48 7.77 -26.35
C THR A 285 -37.69 6.26 -26.29
N THR A 286 -36.65 5.54 -26.69
CA THR A 286 -36.52 4.09 -26.57
C THR A 286 -37.06 3.62 -25.22
N PRO A 287 -37.77 2.47 -25.17
CA PRO A 287 -38.21 1.91 -23.90
C PRO A 287 -36.96 1.53 -23.11
N GLU A 288 -36.53 2.44 -22.23
CA GLU A 288 -35.66 2.08 -21.13
C GLU A 288 -36.37 0.94 -20.41
N SER A 289 -35.63 -0.17 -20.36
CA SER A 289 -36.06 -1.45 -19.86
C SER A 289 -37.00 -1.24 -18.69
N SER A 290 -38.20 -1.81 -18.79
CA SER A 290 -38.98 -2.21 -17.64
C SER A 290 -38.00 -2.83 -16.66
N MET A 291 -37.61 -2.07 -15.64
CA MET A 291 -36.88 -2.60 -14.51
C MET A 291 -37.83 -3.61 -13.92
N ALA A 292 -37.63 -4.86 -14.36
CA ALA A 292 -38.38 -6.00 -13.93
C ALA A 292 -38.44 -5.91 -12.42
N LEU A 293 -39.66 -5.95 -11.89
CA LEU A 293 -39.97 -6.03 -10.49
C LEU A 293 -39.01 -7.06 -9.88
N GLY A 294 -37.95 -6.59 -9.23
CA GLY A 294 -36.97 -7.46 -8.60
C GLY A 294 -37.75 -8.35 -7.67
N THR A 295 -37.66 -9.66 -7.88
CA THR A 295 -38.22 -10.65 -6.96
C THR A 295 -37.84 -10.22 -5.55
N PRO A 296 -38.79 -10.21 -4.59
CA PRO A 296 -38.49 -9.77 -3.24
C PRO A 296 -37.25 -10.52 -2.77
N ALA A 297 -36.22 -9.77 -2.37
CA ALA A 297 -34.95 -10.34 -1.94
C ALA A 297 -35.25 -11.33 -0.82
N GLN A 298 -35.15 -12.63 -1.11
CA GLN A 298 -35.40 -13.67 -0.13
C GLN A 298 -34.36 -13.51 0.97
N ASN A 299 -34.83 -13.48 2.23
CA ASN A 299 -33.93 -13.49 3.38
C ASN A 299 -32.99 -14.69 3.24
N PRO A 300 -31.66 -14.49 3.25
CA PRO A 300 -30.71 -15.59 3.05
C PRO A 300 -30.69 -16.58 4.22
N ALA A 301 -31.33 -16.23 5.35
CA ALA A 301 -31.44 -17.08 6.52
C ALA A 301 -32.51 -18.16 6.34
N THR A 302 -32.15 -19.24 5.63
CA THR A 302 -32.81 -20.54 5.84
C THR A 302 -32.39 -21.05 7.23
N PRO A 303 -33.28 -21.60 8.07
CA PRO A 303 -32.90 -22.02 9.43
C PRO A 303 -31.76 -23.04 9.36
N GLY A 304 -30.54 -22.65 9.75
CA GLY A 304 -29.37 -23.52 9.82
C GLY A 304 -28.11 -23.07 9.07
N GLN A 305 -28.10 -21.93 8.34
CA GLN A 305 -26.88 -21.40 7.71
C GLN A 305 -26.28 -20.22 8.50
N SER A 306 -24.97 -20.31 8.82
CA SER A 306 -24.23 -19.21 9.44
C SER A 306 -23.87 -18.15 8.39
N VAL A 307 -24.66 -17.09 8.30
CA VAL A 307 -24.41 -15.95 7.40
C VAL A 307 -23.37 -15.02 8.06
N SER A 308 -22.35 -14.61 7.30
CA SER A 308 -21.28 -13.73 7.77
C SER A 308 -21.76 -12.28 7.97
N TYR A 309 -21.14 -11.53 8.88
CA TYR A 309 -21.50 -10.13 9.16
C TYR A 309 -21.47 -9.21 7.91
N ILE A 310 -20.54 -9.48 6.98
CA ILE A 310 -20.40 -8.70 5.74
C ILE A 310 -21.61 -8.92 4.83
N GLU A 311 -22.14 -10.14 4.77
CA GLU A 311 -23.33 -10.46 3.99
C GLU A 311 -24.57 -9.76 4.59
N TRP A 312 -24.66 -9.65 5.92
CA TRP A 312 -25.71 -8.88 6.59
C TRP A 312 -25.62 -7.37 6.29
N GLN A 313 -24.41 -6.80 6.26
CA GLN A 313 -24.23 -5.40 5.89
C GLN A 313 -24.63 -5.12 4.43
N GLN A 314 -24.25 -6.01 3.51
CA GLN A 314 -24.62 -5.89 2.10
C GLN A 314 -26.13 -6.03 1.90
N LEU A 315 -26.79 -6.92 2.65
CA LEU A 315 -28.24 -7.06 2.63
C LEU A 315 -28.94 -5.79 3.12
N ALA A 316 -28.49 -5.23 4.25
CA ALA A 316 -29.04 -3.99 4.80
C ALA A 316 -28.92 -2.82 3.79
N GLN A 317 -27.77 -2.67 3.13
CA GLN A 317 -27.57 -1.66 2.10
C GLN A 317 -28.55 -1.84 0.93
N LYS A 318 -28.66 -3.05 0.39
CA LYS A 318 -29.64 -3.36 -0.66
C LYS A 318 -31.08 -3.06 -0.22
N GLN A 319 -31.45 -3.40 1.01
CA GLN A 319 -32.78 -3.10 1.54
C GLN A 319 -33.01 -1.58 1.61
N THR A 320 -32.05 -0.79 2.07
CA THR A 320 -32.19 0.69 2.09
C THR A 320 -32.38 1.28 0.70
N GLU A 321 -31.65 0.79 -0.31
CA GLU A 321 -31.81 1.22 -1.70
C GLU A 321 -33.22 0.89 -2.23
N THR A 322 -33.73 -0.31 -1.96
CA THR A 322 -35.09 -0.71 -2.39
C THR A 322 -36.18 0.12 -1.72
N ILE A 323 -36.01 0.50 -0.45
CA ILE A 323 -36.95 1.36 0.26
C ILE A 323 -36.99 2.75 -0.39
N ALA A 324 -35.82 3.33 -0.68
CA ALA A 324 -35.73 4.63 -1.34
C ALA A 324 -36.39 4.61 -2.73
N ALA A 325 -36.16 3.57 -3.53
CA ALA A 325 -36.78 3.39 -4.83
C ALA A 325 -38.32 3.28 -4.72
N LEU A 326 -38.84 2.49 -3.77
CA LEU A 326 -40.29 2.35 -3.55
C LEU A 326 -40.93 3.67 -3.10
N GLN A 327 -40.25 4.45 -2.25
CA GLN A 327 -40.74 5.77 -1.84
C GLN A 327 -40.84 6.74 -3.01
N GLN A 328 -39.85 6.74 -3.92
CA GLN A 328 -39.92 7.54 -5.14
C GLN A 328 -41.10 7.14 -6.04
N GLN A 329 -41.32 5.83 -6.25
CA GLN A 329 -42.47 5.34 -7.02
C GLN A 329 -43.81 5.72 -6.38
N ILE A 330 -43.93 5.65 -5.06
CA ILE A 330 -45.14 6.08 -4.34
C ILE A 330 -45.37 7.58 -4.50
N ALA A 331 -44.32 8.40 -4.40
CA ALA A 331 -44.43 9.84 -4.59
C ALA A 331 -44.93 10.19 -6.01
N GLN A 332 -44.37 9.53 -7.03
CA GLN A 332 -44.84 9.65 -8.41
C GLN A 332 -46.30 9.22 -8.56
N ALA A 333 -46.67 8.04 -8.04
CA ALA A 333 -48.05 7.54 -8.08
C ALA A 333 -49.04 8.47 -7.37
N ARG A 334 -48.66 9.07 -6.23
CA ARG A 334 -49.50 10.05 -5.53
C ARG A 334 -49.72 11.32 -6.34
N SER A 335 -48.68 11.82 -7.02
CA SER A 335 -48.80 13.01 -7.89
C SER A 335 -49.79 12.75 -9.03
N LEU A 336 -49.73 11.57 -9.66
CA LEU A 336 -50.61 11.17 -10.74
C LEU A 336 -52.04 10.91 -10.25
N ALA A 337 -52.20 10.28 -9.09
CA ALA A 337 -53.49 10.07 -8.46
C ALA A 337 -54.19 11.40 -8.12
N ALA A 338 -53.46 12.39 -7.58
CA ALA A 338 -54.00 13.72 -7.27
C ALA A 338 -54.53 14.44 -8.53
N ILE A 339 -53.83 14.30 -9.66
CA ILE A 339 -54.29 14.82 -10.97
C ILE A 339 -55.58 14.12 -11.40
N GLY A 340 -55.65 12.79 -11.24
CA GLY A 340 -56.83 11.98 -11.51
C GLY A 340 -58.04 12.42 -10.68
N GLU A 341 -57.87 12.53 -9.36
CA GLU A 341 -58.95 12.90 -8.42
C GLU A 341 -59.46 14.34 -8.60
N ALA A 342 -58.56 15.32 -8.80
CA ALA A 342 -58.95 16.71 -9.03
C ALA A 342 -59.85 16.85 -10.27
N ARG A 343 -59.55 16.10 -11.34
CA ARG A 343 -60.39 16.05 -12.54
C ARG A 343 -61.66 15.25 -12.35
N LEU A 344 -61.61 14.13 -11.64
CA LEU A 344 -62.79 13.34 -11.29
C LEU A 344 -63.80 14.21 -10.51
N ASN A 345 -63.33 15.03 -9.58
CA ASN A 345 -64.16 15.97 -8.82
C ASN A 345 -64.75 17.07 -9.71
N LYS A 346 -64.00 17.60 -10.68
CA LYS A 346 -64.52 18.57 -11.68
C LYS A 346 -65.58 17.93 -12.60
N TRP A 347 -65.48 16.64 -12.89
CA TRP A 347 -66.48 15.91 -13.66
C TRP A 347 -67.73 15.65 -12.81
N ARG A 348 -67.55 15.16 -11.58
CA ARG A 348 -68.64 14.96 -10.59
C ARG A 348 -69.41 16.25 -10.31
N SER A 349 -68.73 17.39 -10.14
CA SER A 349 -69.36 18.70 -9.94
C SER A 349 -70.06 19.25 -11.19
N ARG A 350 -69.91 18.61 -12.36
CA ARG A 350 -70.61 19.00 -13.59
C ARG A 350 -71.81 18.10 -13.88
N THR A 351 -71.81 16.87 -13.38
CA THR A 351 -72.87 15.88 -13.61
C THR A 351 -73.91 15.84 -12.50
N PHE A 352 -73.60 16.33 -11.28
CA PHE A 352 -74.49 16.27 -10.10
C PHE A 352 -74.95 17.64 -9.55
N SER A 353 -74.55 18.76 -10.15
CA SER A 353 -75.17 20.07 -9.93
C SER A 353 -76.05 20.41 -11.12
N GLY A 354 -77.23 19.81 -11.15
CA GLY A 354 -78.29 19.99 -12.13
C GLY A 354 -79.60 19.55 -11.51
#